data_AF-A0A381RQS4-F1
#
_entry.id   AF-A0A381RQS4-F1
#
_cell.length_a   1.000
_cell.length_b   1.000
_cell.length_c   1.000
_cell.angle_alpha   90.00
_cell.angle_beta   90.00
_cell.angle_gamma   90.00
#
_symmetry.space_group_name_H-M   'P 1'
#
loop_
_entity.id
_entity.type
_entity.pdbx_description
1 polymer ?
#
loop_
_entity_poly.entity_id
_entity_poly.type
_entity_poly.pdbx_seq_one_letter_code
_entity_poly.pdbx_strand_id
1 'polypeptide(L)'
;VKMMPYESGVDPVAETRIRFSIRFFIIALLFIIFDIEIVFLYPWAVVFKDFLSFGTFIFFEMVIFLAILLFGYVYVWRNGALEWE
;
A
#
# COMPACT_ATOMS: atom_id res chain seq x y z
N VAL A 1 -37.01 15.41 -10.84
CA VAL A 1 -36.18 15.64 -12.05
C VAL A 1 -34.75 16.13 -11.74
N LYS A 2 -34.48 16.89 -10.67
CA LYS A 2 -33.10 17.36 -10.35
C LYS A 2 -32.23 16.39 -9.54
N MET A 3 -32.83 15.41 -8.86
CA MET A 3 -32.15 14.48 -7.94
C MET A 3 -31.91 13.09 -8.55
N MET A 4 -32.14 12.92 -9.85
CA MET A 4 -32.02 11.63 -10.51
C MET A 4 -30.68 11.50 -11.25
N PRO A 5 -30.06 10.30 -11.26
CA PRO A 5 -28.80 10.06 -11.95
C PRO A 5 -28.89 10.41 -13.44
N TYR A 6 -27.78 10.88 -14.00
CA TYR A 6 -27.66 11.13 -15.43
C TYR A 6 -27.41 9.82 -16.18
N GLU A 7 -28.35 9.41 -17.03
CA GLU A 7 -28.34 8.14 -17.77
C GLU A 7 -28.48 8.36 -19.29
N SER A 8 -27.99 9.49 -19.81
CA SER A 8 -28.02 9.83 -21.26
C SER A 8 -29.40 9.69 -21.94
N GLY A 9 -30.50 9.86 -21.19
CA GLY A 9 -31.86 9.85 -21.72
C GLY A 9 -32.61 8.51 -21.66
N VAL A 10 -32.04 7.49 -21.00
CA VAL A 10 -32.69 6.18 -20.76
C VAL A 10 -32.98 5.98 -19.28
N ASP A 11 -34.07 5.29 -18.93
CA ASP A 11 -34.32 4.90 -17.54
C ASP A 11 -33.22 3.93 -17.07
N PRO A 12 -32.76 4.02 -15.81
CA PRO A 12 -31.67 3.18 -15.31
C PRO A 12 -32.07 1.71 -15.30
N VAL A 13 -31.53 0.94 -16.25
CA VAL A 13 -31.65 -0.52 -16.31
C VAL A 13 -30.27 -1.12 -16.06
N ALA A 14 -29.85 -1.17 -14.79
CA ALA A 14 -28.55 -1.74 -14.43
C ALA A 14 -28.61 -2.53 -13.13
N GLU A 15 -27.92 -3.68 -13.10
CA GLU A 15 -27.49 -4.30 -11.85
C GLU A 15 -26.45 -3.38 -11.19
N THR A 16 -26.72 -2.94 -9.95
CA THR A 16 -25.81 -2.04 -9.21
C THR A 16 -24.49 -2.69 -8.78
N ARG A 17 -24.33 -4.00 -9.02
CA ARG A 17 -23.12 -4.77 -8.67
C ARG A 17 -22.25 -5.03 -9.88
N ILE A 18 -21.37 -4.08 -10.14
CA ILE A 18 -20.25 -4.22 -11.07
C ILE A 18 -19.19 -5.16 -10.49
N ARG A 19 -18.66 -6.06 -11.34
CA ARG A 19 -17.52 -6.91 -10.99
C ARG A 19 -16.27 -6.05 -10.91
N PHE A 20 -15.87 -5.68 -9.70
CA PHE A 20 -14.59 -5.01 -9.49
C PHE A 20 -13.44 -6.01 -9.58
N SER A 21 -12.37 -5.59 -10.25
CA SER A 21 -11.12 -6.34 -10.31
C SER A 21 -10.49 -6.42 -8.91
N ILE A 22 -10.01 -7.60 -8.52
CA ILE A 22 -9.29 -7.79 -7.25
C ILE A 22 -8.01 -6.93 -7.15
N ARG A 23 -7.51 -6.43 -8.29
CA ARG A 23 -6.31 -5.58 -8.39
C ARG A 23 -6.42 -4.31 -7.52
N PHE A 24 -7.60 -3.70 -7.43
CA PHE A 24 -7.82 -2.53 -6.57
C PHE A 24 -7.60 -2.86 -5.08
N PHE A 25 -8.00 -4.05 -4.65
CA PHE A 25 -7.78 -4.51 -3.28
C PHE A 25 -6.29 -4.75 -2.99
N ILE A 26 -5.55 -5.33 -3.95
CA ILE A 26 -4.10 -5.56 -3.79
C ILE A 26 -3.34 -4.24 -3.64
N ILE A 27 -3.69 -3.23 -4.43
CA ILE A 27 -3.09 -1.89 -4.33
C ILE A 27 -3.42 -1.25 -2.97
N ALA A 28 -4.67 -1.34 -2.52
CA ALA A 28 -5.07 -0.82 -1.21
C ALA A 28 -4.33 -1.53 -0.05
N LEU A 29 -4.20 -2.85 -0.12
CA LEU A 29 -3.49 -3.64 0.86
C LEU A 29 -2.00 -3.27 0.90
N LEU A 30 -1.37 -3.12 -0.27
CA LEU A 30 0.04 -2.72 -0.38
C LEU A 30 0.26 -1.32 0.19
N PHE A 31 -0.67 -0.39 -0.06
CA PHE A 31 -0.64 0.95 0.52
C PHE A 31 -0.72 0.90 2.06
N ILE A 32 -1.62 0.09 2.62
CA ILE A 32 -1.74 -0.07 4.08
C ILE A 32 -0.46 -0.63 4.70
N ILE A 33 0.12 -1.66 4.06
CA ILE A 33 1.36 -2.27 4.55
C ILE A 33 2.48 -1.23 4.53
N PHE A 34 2.66 -0.51 3.42
CA PHE A 34 3.70 0.52 3.29
C PHE A 34 3.51 1.68 4.29
N ASP A 35 2.27 2.11 4.55
CA ASP A 35 2.00 3.16 5.53
C ASP A 35 2.38 2.71 6.96
N ILE A 36 2.07 1.45 7.30
CA ILE A 36 2.48 0.85 8.59
C ILE A 36 4.02 0.80 8.69
N GLU A 37 4.74 0.48 7.62
CA GLU A 37 6.20 0.49 7.61
C GLU A 37 6.77 1.88 7.95
N ILE A 38 6.19 2.95 7.39
CA ILE A 38 6.60 4.33 7.67
C ILE A 38 6.37 4.68 9.15
N VAL A 39 5.23 4.23 9.71
CA VAL A 39 4.93 4.42 11.14
C VAL A 39 6.00 3.78 12.02
N PHE A 40 6.55 2.63 11.63
CA PHE A 40 7.68 2.00 12.35
C PHE A 40 9.02 2.68 12.11
N LEU A 41 9.27 3.18 10.90
CA LEU A 41 10.49 3.92 10.54
C LEU A 41 10.62 5.23 11.31
N TYR A 42 9.52 5.92 11.59
CA TYR A 42 9.53 7.24 12.22
C TYR A 42 10.17 7.26 13.62
N PRO A 43 9.71 6.48 14.61
CA PRO A 43 10.32 6.48 15.94
C PRO A 43 11.77 6.00 15.88
N TRP A 44 12.10 5.01 15.04
CA TRP A 44 13.49 4.59 14.85
C TRP A 44 14.37 5.75 14.37
N ALA A 45 13.92 6.51 13.36
CA ALA A 45 14.68 7.63 12.81
C ALA A 45 14.89 8.76 13.84
N VAL A 46 13.89 8.99 14.71
CA VAL A 46 13.98 9.99 15.78
C VAL A 46 15.01 9.59 16.82
N VAL A 47 15.02 8.34 17.28
CA VAL A 47 15.94 7.87 18.33
C VAL A 47 17.31 7.45 17.78
N PHE A 48 17.46 7.35 16.47
CA PHE A 48 18.67 6.85 15.81
C PHE A 48 19.95 7.54 16.30
N LYS A 49 19.92 8.87 16.48
CA LYS A 49 21.09 9.64 16.93
C LYS A 49 21.52 9.29 18.36
N ASP A 50 20.55 9.08 19.25
CA ASP A 50 20.83 8.76 20.65
C ASP A 50 21.38 7.34 20.77
N PHE A 51 20.78 6.40 20.05
CA PHE A 51 21.21 4.99 20.05
C PHE A 51 22.49 4.71 19.27
N LEU A 52 22.89 5.59 18.34
CA LEU A 52 24.17 5.45 17.61
C LEU A 52 25.37 5.44 18.57
N SER A 53 25.24 6.10 19.73
CA SER A 53 26.27 6.09 20.78
C SER A 53 26.36 4.76 21.54
N PHE A 54 25.30 3.96 21.54
CA PHE A 54 25.23 2.67 22.26
C PHE A 54 25.63 1.47 21.41
N GLY A 55 25.60 1.58 20.07
CA GLY A 55 26.15 0.55 19.18
C GLY A 55 25.52 0.53 17.78
N THR A 56 26.17 -0.17 16.85
CA THR A 56 25.75 -0.31 15.45
C THR A 56 24.62 -1.33 15.24
N PHE A 57 24.19 -2.03 16.28
CA PHE A 57 23.14 -3.06 16.21
C PHE A 57 21.82 -2.51 15.63
N ILE A 58 21.42 -1.32 16.06
CA ILE A 58 20.17 -0.67 15.64
C ILE A 58 20.13 -0.33 14.15
N PHE A 59 21.30 -0.17 13.53
CA PHE A 59 21.43 0.04 12.09
C PHE A 59 21.16 -1.26 11.33
N PHE A 60 21.77 -2.38 11.77
CA PHE A 60 21.58 -3.67 11.12
C PHE A 60 20.14 -4.18 11.23
N GLU A 61 19.49 -3.95 12.37
CA GLU A 61 18.09 -4.31 12.58
C GLU A 61 17.17 -3.61 11.56
N MET A 62 17.41 -2.33 11.27
CA MET A 62 16.62 -1.63 10.25
C MET A 62 16.97 -2.01 8.83
N VAL A 63 18.23 -2.31 8.54
CA VAL A 63 18.61 -2.82 7.23
C VAL A 63 17.90 -4.14 6.95
N ILE A 64 17.82 -5.04 7.94
CA ILE A 64 17.12 -6.32 7.79
C ILE A 64 15.61 -6.12 7.65
N PHE A 65 15.02 -5.21 8.43
CA PHE A 65 13.60 -4.86 8.35
C PHE A 65 13.25 -4.37 6.94
N LEU A 66 13.99 -3.39 6.41
CA LEU A 66 13.80 -2.88 5.06
C LEU A 66 14.02 -3.94 3.98
N ALA A 67 15.00 -4.83 4.15
CA ALA A 67 15.29 -5.89 3.17
C ALA A 67 14.12 -6.88 3.03
N ILE A 68 13.49 -7.28 4.14
CA ILE A 68 12.33 -8.18 4.15
C ILE A 68 11.15 -7.54 3.40
N LEU A 69 10.89 -6.26 3.66
CA LEU A 69 9.80 -5.52 3.04
C LEU A 69 10.02 -5.31 1.54
N LEU A 70 11.24 -4.91 1.17
CA LEU A 70 11.63 -4.77 -0.23
C LEU A 70 11.45 -6.10 -0.99
N PHE A 71 11.78 -7.23 -0.36
CA PHE A 71 11.56 -8.54 -0.96
C PHE A 71 10.08 -8.83 -1.20
N GLY A 72 9.21 -8.50 -0.24
CA GLY A 72 7.75 -8.60 -0.40
C GLY A 72 7.22 -7.72 -1.54
N TYR A 73 7.70 -6.47 -1.63
CA TYR A 73 7.34 -5.55 -2.69
C TYR A 73 7.77 -6.07 -4.08
N VAL A 74 9.01 -6.53 -4.21
CA VAL A 74 9.53 -7.11 -5.45
C VAL A 74 8.75 -8.36 -5.85
N TYR A 75 8.35 -9.19 -4.90
CA TYR A 75 7.52 -10.36 -5.17
C TYR A 75 6.15 -9.97 -5.78
N VAL A 76 5.47 -9.00 -5.18
CA VAL A 76 4.17 -8.50 -5.69
C VAL A 76 4.33 -7.87 -7.07
N TRP A 77 5.41 -7.11 -7.28
CA TRP A 77 5.71 -6.49 -8.58
C TRP A 77 5.95 -7.55 -9.66
N ARG A 78 6.75 -8.58 -9.37
CA ARG A 78 6.99 -9.68 -10.33
C ARG A 78 5.73 -10.49 -10.66
N ASN A 79 4.75 -10.53 -9.77
CA ASN A 79 3.47 -11.18 -10.04
C ASN A 79 2.52 -10.34 -10.92
N GLY A 80 2.95 -9.17 -11.41
CA GLY A 80 2.16 -8.35 -12.34
C GLY A 80 0.93 -7.70 -11.70
N ALA A 81 0.83 -7.68 -10.36
CA ALA A 81 -0.33 -7.13 -9.66
C ALA A 81 -0.47 -5.60 -9.81
N LEU A 82 0.58 -4.93 -10.31
CA LEU A 82 0.68 -3.48 -10.49
C LEU A 82 0.54 -3.02 -11.95
N GLU A 83 0.46 -3.95 -12.91
CA GLU A 83 0.32 -3.61 -14.34
C GLU A 83 -1.15 -3.40 -14.74
N TRP A 84 -1.36 -2.37 -15.56
CA TRP A 84 -2.64 -1.98 -16.12
C TRP A 84 -2.62 -2.21 -17.63
N GLU A 85 -3.48 -3.13 -18.10
CA GLU A 85 -3.96 -3.17 -19.49
C GLU A 85 -5.33 -2.48 -19.57
#